data_AF-A0A9E1NHR7-F1
#
_entry.id   AF-A0A9E1NHR7-F1
#
_cell.length_a   1.000
_cell.length_b   1.000
_cell.length_c   1.000
_cell.angle_alpha   90.00
_cell.angle_beta   90.00
_cell.angle_gamma   90.00
#
_symmetry.space_group_name_H-M   'P 1'
#
loop_
_entity.id
_entity.type
_entity.pdbx_description
1 polymer ?
#
loop_
_entity_poly.entity_id
_entity_poly.type
_entity_poly.pdbx_seq_one_letter_code
_entity_poly.pdbx_strand_id
1 'polypeptide(L)'
;MTLFQAADKYTAVISKGKEYLIQKTIKELEKTLDPEKFWKIHRSSIVKVSAIDKVSRSITGRYIIKIAERKEPLIVSRSYIHLFKQM
;
A
#
# COMPACT_ATOMS: atom_id res chain seq x y z
N MET A 1 -4.92 -10.69 1.01
CA MET A 1 -4.84 -9.37 0.33
C MET A 1 -4.00 -8.47 1.19
N THR A 2 -2.93 -8.00 0.58
CA THR A 2 -1.74 -7.45 1.24
C THR A 2 -1.39 -6.09 0.62
N LEU A 3 -1.52 -5.94 -0.70
CA LEU A 3 -1.30 -4.70 -1.43
C LEU A 3 -2.32 -4.54 -2.56
N PHE A 4 -2.75 -3.31 -2.81
CA PHE A 4 -3.45 -2.87 -4.01
C PHE A 4 -2.60 -1.81 -4.72
N GLN A 5 -2.37 -1.96 -6.01
CA GLN A 5 -1.61 -1.01 -6.82
C GLN A 5 -2.30 -0.78 -8.15
N ALA A 6 -2.52 0.49 -8.52
CA ALA A 6 -3.06 0.81 -9.84
C ALA A 6 -2.04 0.46 -10.93
N ALA A 7 -2.49 -0.28 -11.94
CA ALA A 7 -1.75 -0.72 -13.10
C ALA A 7 -2.57 -0.41 -14.37
N ASP A 8 -2.31 0.76 -14.96
CA ASP A 8 -2.97 1.27 -16.17
C ASP A 8 -4.52 1.20 -16.10
N LYS A 9 -5.14 0.18 -16.70
CA LYS A 9 -6.59 -0.05 -16.71
C LYS A 9 -7.11 -0.93 -15.56
N TYR A 10 -6.23 -1.53 -14.78
CA TYR A 10 -6.56 -2.48 -13.71
C TYR A 10 -5.92 -2.07 -12.39
N THR A 11 -6.33 -2.70 -11.30
CA THR A 11 -5.62 -2.67 -10.03
C THR A 11 -5.06 -4.06 -9.75
N ALA A 12 -3.74 -4.14 -9.59
CA ALA A 12 -3.05 -5.32 -9.12
C ALA A 12 -3.27 -5.49 -7.61
N VAL A 13 -3.69 -6.68 -7.23
CA VAL A 13 -3.93 -7.09 -5.84
C VAL A 13 -2.99 -8.23 -5.51
N ILE A 14 -2.13 -8.01 -4.53
CA ILE A 14 -1.23 -9.04 -4.04
C ILE A 14 -1.88 -9.72 -2.83
N SER A 15 -1.97 -11.04 -2.86
CA SER A 15 -2.57 -11.85 -1.80
C SER A 15 -1.99 -13.25 -1.74
N LYS A 16 -1.42 -13.64 -0.59
CA LYS A 16 -0.84 -14.97 -0.35
C LYS A 16 0.19 -15.37 -1.42
N GLY A 17 1.01 -14.42 -1.88
CA GLY A 17 2.05 -14.64 -2.91
C GLY A 17 1.50 -14.74 -4.34
N LYS A 18 0.20 -14.47 -4.54
CA LYS A 18 -0.42 -14.42 -5.87
C LYS A 18 -0.84 -12.99 -6.20
N GLU A 19 -0.71 -12.64 -7.47
CA GLU A 19 -1.18 -11.38 -8.01
C GLU A 19 -2.51 -11.60 -8.75
N TYR A 20 -3.46 -10.70 -8.52
CA TYR A 20 -4.78 -10.69 -9.15
C TYR A 20 -5.04 -9.31 -9.75
N LEU A 21 -5.58 -9.26 -10.96
CA LEU A 21 -5.97 -7.99 -11.60
C LEU A 21 -7.48 -7.80 -11.44
N ILE A 22 -7.88 -6.66 -10.87
CA ILE A 22 -9.29 -6.28 -10.72
C ILE A 22 -9.57 -4.97 -11.46
N GLN A 23 -10.81 -4.80 -11.95
CA GLN A 23 -11.26 -3.56 -12.62
C GLN A 23 -11.72 -2.47 -11.65
N LYS A 24 -11.47 -2.61 -10.34
CA LYS A 24 -11.80 -1.57 -9.35
C LYS A 24 -10.68 -0.54 -9.29
N THR A 25 -11.05 0.73 -9.20
CA THR A 25 -10.07 1.80 -9.01
C THR A 25 -9.59 1.88 -7.55
N ILE A 26 -8.40 2.45 -7.34
CA ILE A 26 -7.88 2.74 -5.99
C ILE A 26 -8.84 3.62 -5.19
N LYS A 27 -9.56 4.54 -5.84
CA LYS A 27 -10.53 5.44 -5.20
C LYS A 27 -11.77 4.69 -4.69
N GLU A 28 -12.26 3.70 -5.45
CA GLU A 28 -13.36 2.84 -5.01
C GLU A 28 -12.92 1.90 -3.89
N LEU A 29 -11.71 1.36 -3.99
CA LEU A 29 -11.13 0.53 -2.93
C LEU A 29 -10.99 1.33 -1.64
N GLU A 30 -10.50 2.56 -1.69
CA GLU A 30 -10.40 3.44 -0.51
C GLU A 30 -11.76 3.65 0.19
N LYS A 31 -12.86 3.71 -0.56
CA LYS A 31 -14.22 3.85 0.01
C LYS A 31 -14.80 2.56 0.60
N THR A 32 -14.34 1.41 0.11
CA THR A 32 -14.89 0.09 0.48
C THR A 32 -14.01 -0.65 1.49
N LEU A 33 -12.74 -0.30 1.55
CA LEU A 33 -11.77 -0.87 2.48
C LEU A 33 -11.82 -0.13 3.80
N ASP A 34 -11.60 -0.91 4.86
CA ASP A 34 -11.54 -0.42 6.23
C ASP A 34 -10.28 0.44 6.44
N PRO A 35 -10.42 1.75 6.76
CA PRO A 35 -9.30 2.67 6.84
C PRO A 35 -8.35 2.39 8.01
N GLU A 36 -8.77 1.62 9.02
CA GLU A 36 -7.90 1.22 10.12
C GLU A 36 -7.00 0.05 9.71
N LYS A 37 -7.49 -0.81 8.82
CA LYS A 37 -6.76 -2.00 8.33
C LYS A 37 -6.00 -1.75 7.03
N PHE A 38 -6.45 -0.80 6.22
CA PHE A 38 -5.91 -0.52 4.89
C PHE A 38 -5.49 0.95 4.79
N TRP A 39 -4.20 1.17 4.66
CA TRP A 39 -3.63 2.50 4.57
C TRP A 39 -3.24 2.81 3.15
N LYS A 40 -3.69 3.97 2.68
CA LYS A 40 -3.20 4.51 1.43
C LYS A 40 -1.81 5.08 1.65
N ILE A 41 -0.85 4.60 0.89
CA ILE A 41 0.56 5.04 1.00
C ILE A 41 0.96 5.90 -0.18
N HIS A 42 0.27 5.75 -1.31
CA HIS A 42 0.50 6.51 -2.52
C HIS A 42 -0.84 6.73 -3.23
N ARG A 43 -0.93 7.74 -4.11
CA ARG A 43 -2.17 8.01 -4.87
C ARG A 43 -2.67 6.78 -5.65
N SER A 44 -1.76 5.89 -6.01
CA SER A 44 -2.01 4.65 -6.75
C SER A 44 -1.75 3.38 -5.94
N SER A 45 -1.58 3.44 -4.61
CA SER A 45 -1.28 2.23 -3.83
C SER A 45 -1.87 2.27 -2.41
N ILE A 46 -2.49 1.15 -2.02
CA ILE A 46 -3.07 0.91 -0.70
C ILE A 46 -2.48 -0.39 -0.15
N VAL A 47 -1.98 -0.36 1.08
CA VAL A 47 -1.39 -1.52 1.75
C VAL A 47 -2.24 -1.93 2.95
N LYS A 48 -2.29 -3.22 3.26
CA LYS A 48 -2.83 -3.69 4.53
C LYS A 48 -1.79 -3.49 5.64
N VAL A 49 -2.18 -2.85 6.75
CA VAL A 49 -1.31 -2.54 7.89
C VAL A 49 -0.67 -3.80 8.46
N SER A 50 -1.45 -4.85 8.69
CA SER A 50 -0.95 -6.13 9.21
C SER A 50 0.01 -6.87 8.28
N ALA A 51 0.16 -6.43 7.03
CA ALA A 51 1.08 -7.04 6.07
C ALA A 51 2.39 -6.26 5.91
N ILE A 52 2.53 -5.14 6.62
CA ILE A 52 3.76 -4.35 6.67
C ILE A 52 4.74 -5.08 7.56
N ASP A 53 5.86 -5.50 6.98
CA ASP A 53 6.93 -6.21 7.67
C ASP A 53 7.90 -5.23 8.34
N LYS A 54 8.26 -4.17 7.61
CA LYS A 54 9.19 -3.15 8.12
C LYS A 54 8.88 -1.78 7.56
N VAL A 55 8.94 -0.76 8.41
CA VAL A 55 8.90 0.64 8.02
C VAL A 55 10.29 1.23 8.22
N SER A 56 10.78 2.02 7.26
CA SER A 56 12.10 2.64 7.33
C SER A 56 12.05 4.02 6.68
N ARG A 57 12.88 4.94 7.17
CA ARG A 57 12.98 6.28 6.60
C ARG A 57 14.16 6.32 5.64
N SER A 58 13.90 6.74 4.40
CA SER A 58 14.93 6.98 3.39
C SER A 58 15.76 8.21 3.75
N ILE A 59 16.98 8.28 3.22
CA ILE A 59 17.88 9.45 3.32
C ILE A 59 17.23 10.74 2.79
N THR A 60 16.29 10.60 1.85
CA THR A 60 15.49 11.71 1.28
C THR A 60 14.34 12.16 2.17
N GLY A 61 14.23 11.61 3.38
CA GLY A 61 13.18 11.89 4.36
C GLY A 61 11.83 11.23 4.05
N ARG A 62 11.71 10.44 2.97
CA ARG A 62 10.51 9.68 2.62
C ARG A 62 10.41 8.40 3.45
N TYR A 63 9.19 7.98 3.78
CA TYR A 63 8.98 6.68 4.40
C TYR A 63 8.97 5.59 3.33
N ILE A 64 9.56 4.46 3.66
CA ILE A 64 9.65 3.26 2.84
C ILE A 64 9.07 2.13 3.67
N ILE A 65 8.16 1.37 3.08
CA ILE A 65 7.64 0.15 3.69
C ILE A 65 8.11 -1.07 2.91
N LYS A 66 8.41 -2.14 3.64
CA LYS A 66 8.56 -3.49 3.11
C LYS A 66 7.36 -4.32 3.53
N ILE A 67 6.90 -5.15 2.60
CA ILE A 67 5.85 -6.13 2.82
C ILE A 67 6.42 -7.51 2.55
N ALA A 68 6.03 -8.52 3.31
CA ALA A 68 6.61 -9.87 3.19
C ALA A 68 6.39 -10.49 1.79
N GLU A 69 5.23 -10.22 1.18
CA GLU A 69 4.87 -10.75 -0.15
C GLU A 69 5.53 -10.04 -1.34
N ARG A 70 6.34 -8.98 -1.12
CA ARG A 70 7.02 -8.25 -2.20
C ARG A 70 8.45 -7.91 -1.83
N LYS A 71 9.40 -8.33 -2.67
CA LYS A 71 10.82 -7.98 -2.51
C LYS A 71 11.07 -6.48 -2.63
N GLU A 72 10.35 -5.83 -3.53
CA GLU A 72 10.53 -4.41 -3.79
C GLU A 72 9.87 -3.54 -2.72
N PRO A 73 10.62 -2.64 -2.08
CA PRO A 73 10.06 -1.71 -1.12
C PRO A 73 9.13 -0.69 -1.78
N LEU A 74 8.11 -0.25 -1.03
CA LEU A 74 7.15 0.75 -1.47
C LEU A 74 7.46 2.10 -0.80
N ILE A 75 7.43 3.16 -1.59
CA ILE A 75 7.65 4.52 -1.10
C ILE A 75 6.30 5.12 -0.69
N VAL A 76 6.24 5.63 0.54
CA VAL A 76 5.10 6.37 1.06
C VAL A 76 5.19 7.83 0.61
N SER A 77 4.12 8.33 0.01
CA SER A 77 4.00 9.73 -0.38
C SER A 77 3.86 10.62 0.83
N ARG A 78 4.37 11.86 0.73
CA ARG A 78 4.40 12.82 1.85
C ARG A 78 3.04 13.07 2.49
N SER A 79 1.98 13.10 1.67
CA SER A 79 0.61 13.28 2.12
C SER A 79 0.10 12.20 3.07
N TYR A 80 0.67 10.99 3.02
CA TYR A 80 0.21 9.82 3.79
C TYR A 80 1.14 9.45 4.95
N ILE A 81 2.24 10.20 5.14
CA ILE A 81 3.20 9.95 6.23
C ILE A 81 2.54 10.02 7.61
N HIS A 82 1.52 10.85 7.77
CA HIS A 82 0.82 11.03 9.05
C HIS A 82 0.23 9.71 9.59
N LEU A 83 -0.19 8.79 8.70
CA LEU A 83 -0.72 7.47 9.09
C LEU A 83 0.34 6.62 9.80
N PHE A 84 1.62 6.82 9.46
CA PHE A 84 2.74 6.06 10.02
C PHE A 84 3.37 6.69 11.26
N LYS A 85 3.00 7.93 11.60
CA LYS A 85 3.52 8.61 12.80
C LYS A 85 2.89 8.10 14.10
N GLN A 86 1.83 7.32 14.00
CA GLN A 86 1.03 6.85 15.13
C GLN A 86 1.34 5.40 15.53
N MET A 87 2.27 4.74 14.83
CA MET A 87 2.94 3.50 15.27
C MET A 87 4.16 3.83 16.11
#